data_AF-A0A1E1WDG2-F1
#
_entry.id   AF-A0A1E1WDG2-F1
#
_cell.length_a   1.000
_cell.length_b   1.000
_cell.length_c   1.000
_cell.angle_alpha   90.00
_cell.angle_beta   90.00
_cell.angle_gamma   90.00
#
_symmetry.space_group_name_H-M   'P 1'
#
loop_
_entity.id
_entity.type
_entity.pdbx_description
1 polymer ?
#
loop_
_entity_poly.entity_id
_entity_poly.type
_entity_poly.pdbx_seq_one_letter_code
_entity_poly.pdbx_strand_id
1 'polypeptide(L)'
;LRVKRRFPTWQHVVDSGLMLESERKVFEKMDGKSPMSKYWMPLVWATNIINRARKEGLITSDHIVQTLLVELSDIRRRLGALIGYDTVCVPLVYTQVVT
;
A
#
# COMPACT_ATOMS: atom_id res chain seq x y z
N LEU A 1 -0.51 13.14 10.19
CA LEU A 1 -0.95 14.39 9.52
C LEU A 1 0.06 15.01 8.54
N ARG A 2 1.37 15.04 8.84
CA ARG A 2 2.39 15.66 7.95
C ARG A 2 2.38 15.13 6.50
N VAL A 3 2.27 13.81 6.32
CA VAL A 3 2.24 13.17 4.99
C VAL A 3 0.95 13.51 4.24
N LYS A 4 -0.21 13.46 4.91
CA LYS A 4 -1.51 13.85 4.30
C LYS A 4 -1.53 15.32 3.86
N ARG A 5 -0.83 16.21 4.58
CA ARG A 5 -0.68 17.62 4.16
C ARG A 5 0.21 17.77 2.92
N ARG A 6 1.23 16.91 2.78
CA ARG A 6 2.13 16.92 1.61
C ARG A 6 1.47 16.30 0.38
N PHE A 7 0.60 15.31 0.57
CA PHE A 7 -0.11 14.62 -0.52
C PHE A 7 -1.62 14.65 -0.27
N PRO A 8 -2.30 15.79 -0.52
CA PRO A 8 -3.74 15.90 -0.29
C PRO A 8 -4.58 15.16 -1.35
N THR A 9 -4.08 15.09 -2.58
CA THR A 9 -4.76 14.45 -3.72
C THR A 9 -3.82 13.49 -4.44
N TRP A 10 -4.39 12.56 -5.23
CA TRP A 10 -3.62 11.64 -6.05
C TRP A 10 -2.73 12.35 -7.09
N GLN A 11 -3.13 13.52 -7.59
CA GLN A 11 -2.30 14.33 -8.48
C GLN A 11 -0.94 14.67 -7.85
N HIS A 12 -0.90 15.03 -6.56
CA HIS A 12 0.35 15.35 -5.88
C HIS A 12 1.29 14.15 -5.79
N VAL A 13 0.73 12.93 -5.74
CA VAL A 13 1.51 11.69 -5.75
C VAL A 13 2.12 11.48 -7.14
N VAL A 14 1.37 11.76 -8.20
CA VAL A 14 1.88 11.72 -9.59
C VAL A 14 2.96 12.77 -9.83
N ASP A 15 2.71 14.02 -9.44
CA ASP A 15 3.65 15.13 -9.63
C ASP A 15 4.98 14.89 -8.89
N SER A 16 4.94 14.14 -7.78
CA SER A 16 6.13 13.74 -7.03
C SER A 16 6.90 12.57 -7.65
N GLY A 17 6.39 11.96 -8.72
CA GLY A 17 6.99 10.81 -9.40
C GLY A 17 6.77 9.46 -8.68
N LEU A 18 5.89 9.41 -7.69
CA LEU A 18 5.61 8.18 -6.91
C LEU A 18 4.54 7.28 -7.55
N MET A 19 3.77 7.82 -8.49
CA MET A 19 2.69 7.12 -9.20
C MET A 19 2.65 7.59 -10.65
N LEU A 20 2.36 6.68 -11.58
CA LEU A 20 2.14 7.03 -12.98
C LEU A 20 0.72 7.57 -13.21
N GLU A 21 0.53 8.41 -14.22
CA GLU A 21 -0.80 8.92 -14.59
C GLU A 21 -1.78 7.79 -14.96
N SER A 22 -1.28 6.70 -15.54
CA SER A 22 -2.09 5.51 -15.82
C SER A 22 -2.56 4.80 -14.55
N GLU A 23 -1.69 4.68 -13.55
CA GLU A 23 -1.99 4.06 -12.25
C GLU A 23 -3.02 4.89 -11.48
N ARG A 24 -2.87 6.22 -11.52
CA ARG A 24 -3.84 7.16 -10.93
C ARG A 24 -5.25 6.94 -11.46
N LYS A 25 -5.42 6.80 -12.79
CA LYS A 25 -6.75 6.55 -13.39
C LYS A 25 -7.40 5.26 -12.86
N VAL A 26 -6.59 4.23 -12.62
CA VAL A 26 -7.07 2.97 -12.01
C VAL A 26 -7.47 3.19 -10.56
N PHE A 27 -6.70 3.97 -9.79
CA PHE A 27 -7.03 4.36 -8.42
C PHE A 27 -8.36 5.13 -8.35
N GLU A 28 -8.53 6.17 -9.17
CA GLU A 28 -9.75 6.99 -9.20
C GLU A 28 -10.99 6.15 -9.58
N LYS A 29 -10.85 5.25 -10.57
CA LYS A 29 -11.94 4.32 -10.94
C LYS A 29 -12.33 3.40 -9.79
N MET A 30 -11.36 2.96 -9.00
CA MET A 30 -11.62 2.11 -7.83
C MET A 30 -12.19 2.92 -6.66
N ASP A 31 -11.78 4.18 -6.49
CA ASP A 31 -12.32 5.09 -5.46
C ASP A 31 -13.82 5.28 -5.63
N GLY A 32 -14.30 5.37 -6.88
CA GLY A 32 -15.73 5.41 -7.19
C GLY A 32 -16.52 4.15 -6.81
N LYS A 33 -15.85 2.99 -6.62
CA LYS A 33 -16.51 1.72 -6.28
C LYS A 33 -16.58 1.43 -4.79
N SER A 34 -15.61 1.92 -4.01
CA SER A 34 -15.54 1.66 -2.58
C SER A 34 -14.80 2.77 -1.85
N PRO A 35 -15.30 3.25 -0.70
CA PRO A 35 -14.62 4.25 0.11
C PRO A 35 -13.42 3.69 0.89
N MET A 36 -13.17 2.38 0.84
CA MET A 36 -12.08 1.76 1.60
C MET A 36 -10.70 2.17 1.07
N SER A 37 -9.72 2.29 1.97
CA SER A 37 -8.32 2.59 1.61
C SER A 37 -7.72 1.51 0.71
N LYS A 38 -7.05 1.94 -0.37
CA LYS A 38 -6.54 1.08 -1.46
C LYS A 38 -5.04 0.87 -1.43
N TYR A 39 -4.44 0.94 -0.24
CA TYR A 39 -3.00 0.71 -0.04
C TYR A 39 -2.53 -0.67 -0.54
N TRP A 40 -3.45 -1.64 -0.67
CA TRP A 40 -3.16 -3.00 -1.14
C TRP A 40 -2.95 -3.08 -2.66
N MET A 41 -3.46 -2.11 -3.44
CA MET A 41 -3.39 -2.17 -4.91
C MET A 41 -1.95 -2.21 -5.45
N PRO A 42 -1.02 -1.35 -5.00
CA PRO A 42 0.36 -1.39 -5.46
C PRO A 42 1.08 -2.70 -5.07
N LEU A 43 0.72 -3.30 -3.93
CA LEU A 43 1.25 -4.59 -3.53
C LEU A 43 0.79 -5.71 -4.48
N VAL A 44 -0.48 -5.70 -4.89
CA VAL A 44 -1.00 -6.66 -5.88
C VAL A 44 -0.31 -6.46 -7.24
N TRP A 45 -0.08 -5.21 -7.66
CA TRP A 45 0.66 -4.93 -8.89
C TRP A 45 2.10 -5.43 -8.82
N ALA A 46 2.80 -5.22 -7.71
CA ALA A 46 4.15 -5.75 -7.50
C ALA A 46 4.18 -7.28 -7.60
N THR A 47 3.24 -7.99 -6.97
CA THR A 47 3.12 -9.46 -7.11
C THR A 47 2.92 -9.89 -8.56
N ASN A 48 2.06 -9.18 -9.32
CA ASN A 48 1.83 -9.48 -10.72
C ASN A 48 3.08 -9.24 -11.58
N ILE A 49 3.86 -8.19 -11.29
CA ILE A 49 5.13 -7.92 -11.97
C ILE A 49 6.13 -9.06 -11.71
N ILE A 50 6.25 -9.51 -10.45
CA ILE A 50 7.13 -10.64 -10.09
C ILE A 50 6.72 -11.91 -10.84
N ASN A 51 5.42 -12.23 -10.86
CA ASN A 51 4.90 -13.40 -11.56
C ASN A 51 5.14 -13.32 -13.07
N ARG A 52 4.98 -12.13 -13.67
CA ARG A 52 5.28 -11.90 -15.08
C ARG A 52 6.76 -12.08 -15.37
N ALA A 53 7.65 -11.51 -14.55
CA ALA A 53 9.09 -11.65 -14.69
C ALA A 53 9.55 -13.12 -14.59
N ARG A 54 8.89 -13.93 -13.76
CA ARG A 54 9.11 -15.39 -13.72
C ARG A 54 8.66 -16.06 -15.01
N LYS A 55 7.47 -15.74 -15.51
CA LYS A 55 6.92 -16.30 -16.76
C LYS A 55 7.77 -15.94 -17.99
N GLU A 56 8.34 -14.74 -18.01
CA GLU A 56 9.24 -14.26 -19.06
C GLU A 56 10.67 -14.79 -18.93
N GLY A 57 10.96 -15.58 -17.88
CA GLY A 57 12.29 -16.16 -17.65
C GLY A 57 13.34 -15.18 -17.15
N LEU A 58 12.97 -13.93 -16.83
CA LEU A 58 13.87 -12.94 -16.25
C LEU A 58 14.34 -13.36 -14.84
N ILE A 59 13.47 -14.04 -14.10
CA ILE A 59 13.81 -14.68 -12.83
C ILE A 59 13.94 -16.18 -13.08
N THR A 60 15.16 -16.70 -12.96
CA THR A 60 15.50 -18.09 -13.28
C THR A 60 15.16 -19.08 -12.17
N SER A 61 15.19 -18.64 -10.91
CA SER A 61 14.97 -19.50 -9.74
C SER A 61 13.64 -19.20 -9.03
N ASP A 62 12.85 -20.25 -8.78
CA ASP A 62 11.62 -20.15 -8.00
C ASP A 62 11.87 -19.72 -6.54
N HIS A 63 13.05 -20.04 -6.00
CA HIS A 63 13.44 -19.62 -4.66
C HIS A 63 13.54 -18.09 -4.54
N ILE A 64 14.02 -17.43 -5.60
CA ILE A 64 14.10 -15.96 -5.64
C ILE A 64 12.69 -15.36 -5.68
N VAL A 65 11.78 -15.93 -6.48
CA VAL A 65 10.37 -15.52 -6.52
C VAL A 65 9.75 -15.65 -5.13
N GLN A 66 9.95 -16.79 -4.45
CA GLN A 66 9.44 -16.99 -3.10
C GLN A 66 9.98 -15.94 -2.13
N THR A 67 11.28 -15.65 -2.19
CA THR A 67 11.91 -14.63 -1.32
C THR A 67 11.29 -13.25 -1.55
N LEU A 68 11.11 -12.84 -2.81
CA LEU A 68 10.47 -11.56 -3.15
C LEU A 68 9.03 -11.48 -2.61
N LEU A 69 8.26 -12.57 -2.70
CA LEU A 69 6.89 -12.62 -2.17
C LEU A 69 6.84 -12.60 -0.64
N VAL A 70 7.83 -13.18 0.04
CA VAL A 70 7.98 -13.11 1.50
C VAL A 70 8.25 -11.67 1.94
N GLU A 71 9.20 -10.99 1.30
CA GLU A 71 9.51 -9.58 1.62
C GLU A 71 8.32 -8.66 1.36
N LEU A 72 7.61 -8.87 0.23
CA LEU A 72 6.39 -8.13 -0.06
C LEU A 72 5.30 -8.36 1.00
N SER A 73 5.21 -9.59 1.52
CA SER A 73 4.28 -9.95 2.59
C SER A 73 4.65 -9.28 3.92
N ASP A 74 5.94 -9.09 4.22
CA ASP A 74 6.38 -8.35 5.40
C ASP A 74 6.03 -6.86 5.29
N ILE A 75 6.20 -6.25 4.11
CA ILE A 75 5.75 -4.87 3.85
C ILE A 75 4.25 -4.74 4.11
N ARG A 76 3.44 -5.67 3.58
CA ARG A 76 1.99 -5.72 3.82
C ARG A 76 1.66 -5.80 5.31
N ARG A 77 2.39 -6.64 6.07
CA ARG A 77 2.20 -6.81 7.51
C ARG A 77 2.48 -5.50 8.27
N ARG A 78 3.56 -4.80 7.95
CA ARG A 78 3.93 -3.52 8.58
C ARG A 78 2.90 -2.42 8.28
N LEU A 79 2.42 -2.33 7.04
CA LEU A 79 1.36 -1.39 6.67
C LEU A 79 0.04 -1.71 7.41
N GLY A 80 -0.30 -3.00 7.53
CA GLY A 80 -1.46 -3.45 8.29
C GLY A 80 -1.38 -3.06 9.77
N ALA A 81 -0.22 -3.19 10.40
CA ALA A 81 -0.01 -2.74 11.77
C ALA A 81 -0.21 -1.23 11.91
N LEU A 82 0.31 -0.43 10.98
CA LEU A 82 0.14 1.03 10.98
C LEU A 82 -1.34 1.43 10.88
N ILE A 83 -2.11 0.76 10.03
CA ILE A 83 -3.56 0.96 9.92
C ILE A 83 -4.27 0.52 11.20
N GLY A 84 -3.83 -0.59 11.81
CA GLY A 84 -4.35 -1.08 13.08
C GLY A 84 -4.20 -0.05 14.20
N TYR A 85 -3.03 0.55 14.34
CA TYR A 85 -2.78 1.63 15.30
C TYR A 85 -3.60 2.90 15.03
N ASP A 86 -3.87 3.22 13.76
CA ASP A 86 -4.72 4.36 13.39
C ASP A 86 -6.21 4.10 13.66
N THR A 87 -6.66 2.85 13.51
CA THR A 87 -8.07 2.49 13.67
C THR A 87 -8.43 2.20 15.13
N VAL A 88 -7.50 1.60 15.89
CA VAL A 88 -7.70 1.22 17.30
C VAL A 88 -6.89 2.16 18.19
N CYS A 89 -7.53 3.26 18.57
CA CYS A 89 -6.96 4.21 19.53
C CYS A 89 -6.97 3.62 20.95
N VAL A 90 -6.09 4.13 21.81
CA VAL A 90 -6.16 3.88 23.26
C VAL A 90 -7.57 4.24 23.75
N PRO A 91 -8.24 3.38 24.55
CA PRO A 91 -9.59 3.67 25.00
C PRO A 91 -9.66 5.01 25.72
N LEU A 92 -10.61 5.85 25.31
CA LEU A 92 -10.74 7.22 25.80
C LEU A 92 -10.81 7.30 27.34
N VAL A 93 -11.43 6.30 27.99
CA VAL A 93 -11.50 6.20 29.45
C VAL A 93 -10.13 6.24 30.12
N TYR A 94 -9.11 5.60 29.54
CA TYR A 94 -7.75 5.64 30.10
C TYR A 94 -7.13 7.04 29.98
N THR A 95 -7.45 7.78 28.92
CA THR A 95 -6.97 9.17 28.77
C THR A 95 -7.69 10.16 29.69
N GLN A 96 -8.92 9.84 30.14
CA GLN A 96 -9.75 10.71 30.98
C GLN A 96 -9.51 10.53 32.49
N VAL A 97 -8.99 9.38 32.93
CA VAL A 97 -8.75 9.08 34.35
C VAL A 97 -7.36 9.54 34.82
N VAL A 98 -6.43 9.76 33.89
CA VAL A 98 -5.04 10.12 34.19
C VAL A 98 -4.81 11.65 34.13
N THR A 99 -5.82 12.44 33.74
CA THR A 99 -5.82 13.91 33.79
C THR A 99 -6.39 14.44 35.09
#